data_AF-A0A7X5N2R6-F1
#
_entry.id   AF-A0A7X5N2R6-F1
#
_cell.length_a   1.000
_cell.length_b   1.000
_cell.length_c   1.000
_cell.angle_alpha   90.00
_cell.angle_beta   90.00
_cell.angle_gamma   90.00
#
_symmetry.space_group_name_H-M   'P 1'
#
loop_
_entity.id
_entity.type
_entity.pdbx_description
1 polymer ?
#
loop_
_entity_poly.entity_id
_entity_poly.type
_entity_poly.pdbx_seq_one_letter_code
_entity_poly.pdbx_strand_id
1 'polypeptide(L)'
;HPDIPVLPGPVHPLLNSELATERWEALYGKLVWKGAWTRHWVDGDTVQSAPRYHAHDVVPDLPLGNPSVVRASDEPAALFMLRMVRQYPGEVSIIATGPLTNLALAQSLDPAFATLARELVYMGGS
;
A
#
# COMPACT_ATOMS: atom_id res chain seq x y z
N HIS A 1 -3.78 18.42 11.32
CA HIS A 1 -4.76 17.81 12.22
C HIS A 1 -4.06 16.65 12.93
N PRO A 2 -3.67 16.81 14.21
CA PRO A 2 -2.92 15.79 14.95
C PRO A 2 -3.73 14.51 15.23
N ASP A 3 -5.04 14.55 14.99
CA ASP A 3 -5.98 13.48 15.35
C ASP A 3 -6.10 12.37 14.29
N ILE A 4 -5.47 12.52 13.13
CA ILE A 4 -5.46 11.47 12.10
C ILE A 4 -4.27 10.55 12.39
N PRO A 5 -4.51 9.28 12.80
CA PRO A 5 -3.43 8.37 13.14
C PRO A 5 -2.70 7.88 11.89
N VAL A 6 -1.41 7.62 12.05
CA VAL A 6 -0.60 6.86 11.09
C VAL A 6 -0.43 5.46 11.66
N LEU A 7 -0.74 4.43 10.86
CA LEU A 7 -0.79 3.04 11.31
C LEU A 7 0.15 2.17 10.46
N PRO A 8 0.90 1.23 11.06
CA PRO A 8 1.75 0.32 10.32
C PRO A 8 0.92 -0.64 9.46
N GLY A 9 1.38 -0.84 8.22
CA GLY A 9 0.90 -1.89 7.32
C GLY A 9 1.95 -3.00 7.14
N PRO A 10 1.61 -4.07 6.40
CA PRO A 10 2.57 -5.11 6.04
C PRO A 10 3.72 -4.56 5.19
N VAL A 11 4.93 -5.03 5.48
CA VAL A 11 6.13 -4.68 4.72
C VAL A 11 6.19 -5.44 3.38
N HIS A 12 5.53 -6.60 3.30
CA HIS A 12 5.49 -7.45 2.11
C HIS A 12 4.08 -7.64 1.56
N PRO A 13 3.92 -7.74 0.22
CA PRO A 13 2.69 -8.24 -0.40
C PRO A 13 2.34 -9.66 0.07
N LEU A 14 1.04 -10.00 0.06
CA LEU A 14 0.57 -11.37 0.34
C LEU A 14 0.92 -12.36 -0.78
N LEU A 15 0.94 -11.85 -2.02
CA LEU A 15 1.22 -12.62 -3.22
C LEU A 15 2.44 -12.02 -3.93
N ASN A 16 3.27 -12.91 -4.46
CA ASN A 16 4.53 -12.61 -5.14
C ASN A 16 5.63 -12.05 -4.22
N SER A 17 6.85 -12.51 -4.45
CA SER A 17 8.05 -11.95 -3.83
C SER A 17 8.91 -11.25 -4.87
N GLU A 18 9.84 -10.42 -4.42
CA GLU A 18 10.83 -9.79 -5.30
C GLU A 18 11.61 -10.85 -6.08
N LEU A 19 12.10 -11.89 -5.40
CA LEU A 19 12.81 -13.01 -6.03
C LEU A 19 11.96 -13.77 -7.07
N ALA A 20 10.67 -13.98 -6.78
CA ALA A 20 9.76 -14.62 -7.75
C ALA A 20 9.56 -13.74 -8.99
N THR A 21 9.48 -12.43 -8.80
CA THR A 21 9.37 -11.44 -9.88
C THR A 21 10.63 -11.42 -10.75
N GLU A 22 11.82 -11.39 -10.13
CA GLU A 22 13.11 -11.43 -10.84
C GLU A 22 13.27 -12.74 -11.65
N ARG A 23 12.89 -13.89 -11.06
CA ARG A 23 12.89 -15.18 -11.75
C ARG A 23 11.95 -15.20 -12.95
N TRP A 24 10.75 -14.62 -12.79
CA TRP A 24 9.80 -14.53 -13.89
C TRP A 24 10.37 -13.70 -15.04
N GLU A 25 11.01 -12.56 -14.74
CA GLU A 25 11.61 -11.72 -15.79
C GLU A 25 12.77 -12.39 -16.53
N ALA A 26 13.58 -13.18 -15.81
CA ALA A 26 14.66 -13.96 -16.41
C ALA A 26 14.14 -15.01 -17.41
N LEU A 27 12.91 -15.50 -17.23
CA LEU A 27 12.29 -16.51 -18.09
C LEU A 27 11.43 -15.91 -19.21
N TYR A 28 10.74 -14.80 -18.95
CA TYR A 28 9.66 -14.31 -19.80
C TYR A 28 9.84 -12.85 -20.29
N GLY A 29 10.90 -12.17 -19.88
CA GLY A 29 11.19 -10.79 -20.26
C GLY A 29 10.78 -9.75 -19.23
N LYS A 30 11.07 -8.47 -19.49
CA LYS A 30 10.88 -7.40 -18.52
C LYS A 30 9.41 -7.06 -18.28
N LEU A 31 9.04 -6.88 -17.02
CA LEU A 31 7.71 -6.39 -16.63
C LEU A 31 7.69 -4.86 -16.62
N VAL A 32 6.79 -4.26 -17.41
CA VAL A 32 6.59 -2.80 -17.48
C VAL A 32 6.25 -2.22 -16.11
N TRP A 33 5.40 -2.91 -15.35
CA TRP A 33 5.01 -2.53 -14.00
C TRP A 33 5.17 -3.71 -13.03
N LYS A 34 5.95 -3.51 -11.96
CA LYS A 34 6.22 -4.54 -10.93
C LYS A 34 5.61 -4.20 -9.57
N GLY A 35 4.79 -3.15 -9.51
CA GLY A 35 4.26 -2.63 -8.26
C GLY A 35 5.37 -2.27 -7.28
N ALA A 36 5.31 -2.84 -6.07
CA ALA A 36 6.26 -2.61 -4.98
C ALA A 36 7.72 -2.99 -5.34
N TRP A 37 7.93 -3.81 -6.38
CA TRP A 37 9.27 -4.24 -6.81
C TRP A 37 9.85 -3.41 -7.96
N THR A 38 9.19 -2.31 -8.34
CA THR A 38 9.66 -1.46 -9.44
C THR A 38 10.88 -0.64 -9.01
N ARG A 39 12.07 -1.02 -9.51
CA ARG A 39 13.32 -0.30 -9.22
C ARG A 39 13.56 0.89 -10.17
N HIS A 40 13.15 0.73 -11.43
CA HIS A 40 13.28 1.73 -12.49
C HIS A 40 12.09 1.60 -13.43
N TRP A 41 11.65 2.70 -14.04
CA TRP A 41 10.69 2.64 -15.15
C TRP A 41 11.28 1.87 -16.33
N VAL A 42 10.47 1.01 -16.93
CA VAL A 42 10.89 0.23 -18.11
C VAL A 42 10.89 1.10 -19.37
N ASP A 43 9.96 2.07 -19.45
CA ASP A 43 9.84 3.01 -20.56
C ASP A 43 10.30 4.41 -20.14
N GLY A 44 11.06 5.08 -21.00
CA GLY A 44 11.64 6.40 -20.74
C GLY A 44 10.69 7.58 -20.94
N ASP A 45 9.49 7.35 -21.49
CA ASP A 45 8.52 8.39 -21.85
C ASP A 45 7.49 8.64 -20.73
N THR A 46 7.86 8.41 -19.47
CA THR A 46 6.99 8.71 -18.33
C THR A 46 7.10 10.19 -17.95
N VAL A 47 5.96 10.85 -17.75
CA VAL A 47 5.92 12.22 -17.20
C VAL A 47 6.49 12.25 -15.77
N GLN A 48 6.36 11.14 -15.04
CA GLN A 48 6.89 10.97 -13.70
C GLN A 48 8.34 10.48 -13.75
N SER A 49 9.24 11.14 -13.02
CA SER A 49 10.62 10.67 -12.85
C SER A 49 10.64 9.29 -12.19
N ALA A 50 11.67 8.49 -12.51
CA ALA A 50 11.89 7.20 -11.83
C ALA A 50 11.90 7.40 -10.31
N PRO A 51 11.19 6.56 -9.54
CA PRO A 51 11.24 6.64 -8.09
C PRO A 51 12.68 6.39 -7.63
N ARG A 52 13.12 7.12 -6.61
CA ARG A 52 14.39 6.82 -5.94
C ARG A 52 14.20 5.53 -5.17
N TYR A 53 14.66 4.42 -5.75
CA TYR A 53 14.51 3.10 -5.13
C TYR A 53 15.23 3.05 -3.77
N HIS A 54 14.55 2.45 -2.79
CA HIS A 54 15.08 2.04 -1.50
C HIS A 54 14.51 0.66 -1.17
N ALA A 55 15.14 -0.06 -0.24
CA ALA A 55 14.61 -1.33 0.22
C ALA A 55 13.25 -1.13 0.93
N HIS A 56 12.41 -2.16 0.89
CA HIS A 56 11.06 -2.20 1.44
C HIS A 56 10.96 -1.86 2.95
N ASP A 57 12.04 -2.05 3.69
CA ASP A 57 12.17 -1.80 5.14
C ASP A 57 12.85 -0.44 5.46
N VAL A 58 13.21 0.33 4.44
CA VAL A 58 13.85 1.64 4.59
C VAL A 58 12.82 2.74 4.43
N VAL A 59 12.73 3.61 5.44
CA VAL A 59 12.00 4.88 5.36
C VAL A 59 13.03 6.00 5.14
N PRO A 60 13.12 6.59 3.94
CA PRO A 60 14.10 7.62 3.66
C PRO A 60 13.77 8.94 4.36
N ASP A 61 14.80 9.72 4.69
CA ASP A 61 14.61 11.09 5.17
C ASP A 61 13.94 11.95 4.11
N LEU A 62 12.90 12.68 4.53
CA LEU A 62 12.16 13.56 3.64
C LEU A 62 12.92 14.89 3.43
N PRO A 63 12.99 15.41 2.19
CA PRO A 63 13.62 16.71 1.92
C PRO A 63 12.99 17.88 2.70
N LEU A 64 11.72 17.74 3.08
CA LEU A 64 10.96 18.73 3.85
C LEU A 64 11.04 18.50 5.38
N GLY A 65 11.84 17.54 5.83
CA GLY A 65 11.93 17.11 7.22
C GLY A 65 10.95 15.98 7.57
N ASN A 66 11.36 15.11 8.50
CA ASN A 66 10.54 13.99 8.93
C ASN A 66 9.40 14.45 9.86
N PRO A 67 8.24 13.76 9.85
CA PRO A 67 7.12 14.10 10.71
C PRO A 67 7.51 14.04 12.21
N SER A 68 7.15 15.07 12.97
CA SER A 68 7.42 15.17 14.41
C SER A 68 6.17 15.32 15.28
N VAL A 69 5.01 15.57 14.68
CA VAL A 69 3.76 15.90 15.39
C VAL A 69 2.92 14.66 15.71
N VAL A 70 2.83 13.71 14.76
CA VAL A 70 2.04 12.48 14.91
C VAL A 70 3.00 11.30 14.99
N ARG A 71 2.97 10.57 16.11
CA ARG A 71 3.67 9.29 16.25
C ARG A 71 2.81 8.19 15.62
N ALA A 72 3.46 7.25 14.95
CA ALA A 72 2.77 6.06 14.46
C ALA A 72 2.12 5.29 15.63
N SER A 73 0.89 4.85 15.42
CA SER A 73 0.16 3.98 16.34
C SER A 73 0.75 2.56 16.30
N ASP A 74 0.63 1.82 17.40
CA ASP A 74 0.99 0.40 17.45
C ASP A 74 -0.13 -0.50 16.87
N GLU A 75 -1.31 0.05 16.58
CA GLU A 75 -2.43 -0.68 15.97
C GLU A 75 -2.16 -1.01 14.49
N PRO A 76 -2.26 -2.27 14.06
CA PRO A 76 -2.15 -2.63 12.64
C PRO A 76 -3.25 -1.97 11.79
N ALA A 77 -2.87 -1.43 10.63
CA ALA A 77 -3.79 -0.70 9.75
C ALA A 77 -5.04 -1.52 9.35
N ALA A 78 -4.91 -2.83 9.12
CA ALA A 78 -6.04 -3.69 8.81
C ALA A 78 -7.08 -3.75 9.95
N LEU A 79 -6.63 -3.82 11.21
CA LEU A 79 -7.52 -3.85 12.38
C LEU A 79 -8.21 -2.50 12.59
N PHE A 80 -7.49 -1.40 12.38
CA PHE A 80 -8.07 -0.07 12.38
C PHE A 80 -9.18 0.05 11.34
N MET A 81 -8.95 -0.43 10.11
CA MET A 81 -9.96 -0.41 9.05
C MET A 81 -11.21 -1.19 9.44
N LEU A 82 -11.07 -2.38 10.02
CA LEU A 82 -12.20 -3.17 10.54
C LEU A 82 -12.99 -2.41 11.61
N ARG A 83 -12.29 -1.80 12.58
CA ARG A 83 -12.91 -1.03 13.65
C ARG A 83 -13.71 0.15 13.09
N MET A 84 -13.13 0.89 12.15
CA MET A 84 -13.77 2.06 11.56
C MET A 84 -15.01 1.71 10.74
N VAL A 85 -14.96 0.70 9.87
CA VAL A 85 -16.15 0.33 9.07
C VAL A 85 -17.26 -0.28 9.93
N ARG A 86 -16.93 -0.92 11.06
CA ARG A 86 -17.93 -1.44 12.01
C ARG A 86 -18.55 -0.33 12.86
N GLN A 87 -17.75 0.68 13.20
CA GLN A 87 -18.23 1.83 13.96
C GLN A 87 -19.13 2.74 13.11
N TYR A 88 -18.85 2.84 11.81
CA TYR A 88 -19.55 3.71 10.86
C TYR A 88 -19.94 2.95 9.58
N PRO A 89 -20.88 1.99 9.67
CA PRO A 89 -21.24 1.13 8.55
C PRO A 89 -21.90 1.94 7.42
N GLY A 90 -21.38 1.79 6.20
CA GLY A 90 -21.85 2.50 5.00
C GLY A 90 -21.40 3.96 4.89
N GLU A 91 -20.57 4.44 5.83
CA GLU A 91 -20.12 5.84 5.88
C GLU A 91 -18.63 6.00 5.54
N VAL A 92 -17.81 4.96 5.70
CA VAL A 92 -16.37 5.01 5.48
C VAL A 92 -16.03 4.82 3.99
N SER A 93 -15.52 5.87 3.35
CA SER A 93 -14.87 5.79 2.03
C SER A 93 -13.40 5.44 2.18
N ILE A 94 -12.92 4.45 1.42
CA ILE A 94 -11.52 4.02 1.45
C ILE A 94 -10.83 4.47 0.17
N ILE A 95 -9.72 5.19 0.31
CA ILE A 95 -8.88 5.62 -0.81
C ILE A 95 -7.57 4.84 -0.76
N ALA A 96 -7.34 3.96 -1.74
CA ALA A 96 -6.16 3.10 -1.82
C ALA A 96 -5.24 3.51 -2.97
N THR A 97 -4.08 4.09 -2.65
CA THR A 97 -3.11 4.62 -3.64
C THR A 97 -1.81 3.82 -3.70
N GLY A 98 -1.76 2.66 -3.04
CA GLY A 98 -0.60 1.78 -2.99
C GLY A 98 -1.01 0.31 -3.00
N PRO A 99 -0.11 -0.60 -2.61
CA PRO A 99 -0.42 -2.02 -2.54
C PRO A 99 -1.65 -2.30 -1.67
N LEU A 100 -2.57 -3.14 -2.17
CA LEU A 100 -3.86 -3.44 -1.51
C LEU A 100 -3.73 -4.45 -0.36
N THR A 101 -2.53 -4.67 0.19
CA THR A 101 -2.25 -5.71 1.19
C THR A 101 -3.05 -5.50 2.48
N ASN A 102 -3.20 -4.25 2.95
CA ASN A 102 -4.05 -3.93 4.11
C ASN A 102 -5.52 -4.30 3.89
N LEU A 103 -6.05 -3.99 2.70
CA LEU A 103 -7.42 -4.32 2.31
C LEU A 103 -7.64 -5.83 2.24
N ALA A 104 -6.70 -6.55 1.61
CA ALA A 104 -6.76 -8.00 1.52
C ALA A 104 -6.73 -8.67 2.90
N LEU A 105 -5.88 -8.18 3.81
CA LEU A 105 -5.84 -8.66 5.19
C LEU A 105 -7.13 -8.36 5.94
N ALA A 106 -7.66 -7.14 5.85
CA ALA A 106 -8.93 -6.76 6.49
C ALA A 106 -10.07 -7.67 6.01
N GLN A 107 -10.20 -7.85 4.69
CA GLN A 107 -11.22 -8.73 4.11
C GLN A 107 -11.04 -10.21 4.48
N SER A 108 -9.79 -10.66 4.66
CA SER A 108 -9.50 -12.04 5.11
C SER A 108 -9.86 -12.28 6.57
N LEU A 109 -9.71 -11.25 7.41
CA LEU A 109 -10.05 -11.29 8.83
C LEU A 109 -11.55 -11.16 9.07
N ASP A 110 -12.25 -10.40 8.22
CA ASP A 110 -13.68 -10.16 8.34
C ASP A 110 -14.36 -10.21 6.95
N PRO A 111 -15.09 -11.30 6.64
CA PRO A 111 -15.79 -11.43 5.36
C PRO A 111 -16.82 -10.33 5.09
N ALA A 112 -17.35 -9.66 6.13
CA ALA A 112 -18.31 -8.58 5.98
C ALA A 112 -17.65 -7.22 5.67
N PHE A 113 -16.32 -7.10 5.81
CA PHE A 113 -15.59 -5.84 5.71
C PHE A 113 -15.98 -4.99 4.50
N ALA A 114 -15.89 -5.54 3.28
CA ALA A 114 -16.22 -4.79 2.06
C ALA A 114 -17.68 -4.33 2.01
N THR A 115 -18.61 -5.08 2.61
CA THR A 115 -20.04 -4.73 2.64
C THR A 115 -20.35 -3.57 3.59
N LEU A 116 -19.44 -3.30 4.53
CA LEU A 116 -19.58 -2.22 5.52
C LEU A 116 -18.92 -0.91 5.06
N ALA A 117 -18.04 -0.95 4.06
CA ALA A 117 -17.48 0.25 3.47
C ALA A 117 -18.53 0.95 2.59
N ARG A 118 -18.48 2.29 2.54
CA ARG A 118 -19.30 3.07 1.62
C ARG A 118 -18.87 2.85 0.18
N GLU A 119 -17.57 2.99 -0.06
CA GLU A 119 -16.93 2.87 -1.36
C GLU A 119 -15.44 2.56 -1.21
N LEU A 120 -14.87 1.98 -2.26
CA LEU A 120 -13.43 1.84 -2.45
C LEU A 120 -13.04 2.59 -3.72
N VAL A 121 -12.25 3.64 -3.55
CA VAL A 121 -11.58 4.34 -4.65
C VAL A 121 -10.13 3.88 -4.64
N TYR A 122 -9.67 3.26 -5.72
CA TYR A 122 -8.31 2.76 -5.79
C TYR A 122 -7.59 3.26 -7.05
N MET A 123 -6.29 3.47 -6.91
CA MET A 123 -5.38 3.69 -8.03
C MET A 123 -4.60 2.40 -8.25
N GLY A 124 -4.85 1.75 -9.39
CA GLY A 124 -4.20 0.49 -9.76
C GLY A 124 -4.88 -0.19 -10.96
N GLY A 125 -4.17 -1.11 -11.60
CA GLY A 125 -4.58 -1.73 -12.87
C GLY A 125 -3.71 -1.24 -14.04
N SER A 126 -3.62 -2.07 -15.08
CA SER A 126 -2.93 -1.77 -16.33
C SER A 126 -3.69 -2.39 -17.49
#